data_AF-A0A7Y0R2P2-F1
#
_entry.id   AF-A0A7Y0R2P2-F1
#
_cell.length_a   1.000
_cell.length_b   1.000
_cell.length_c   1.000
_cell.angle_alpha   90.00
_cell.angle_beta   90.00
_cell.angle_gamma   90.00
#
_symmetry.space_group_name_H-M   'P 1'
#
loop_
_entity.id
_entity.type
_entity.pdbx_description
1 polymer ?
#
loop_
_entity_poly.entity_id
_entity_poly.type
_entity_poly.pdbx_seq_one_letter_code
_entity_poly.pdbx_strand_id
1 'polypeptide(L)' 'ANINGVNSQLAAHYNISMNNGVSAEELNDFILVLKQCCDESIASNAQSVLDSVLDAKN' A
#
# COMPACT_ATOMS: atom_id res chain seq x y z
N ALA A 1 3.00 16.80 -4.17
CA ALA A 1 3.74 15.59 -4.60
C ALA A 1 2.81 14.78 -5.50
N ASN A 2 3.26 14.30 -6.67
CA ASN A 2 2.45 13.54 -7.61
C ASN A 2 2.71 12.04 -7.37
N ILE A 3 1.66 11.27 -7.07
CA ILE A 3 1.77 9.86 -6.65
C ILE A 3 2.36 8.95 -7.75
N ASN A 4 2.29 9.37 -9.02
CA ASN A 4 2.85 8.62 -10.15
C ASN A 4 4.37 8.34 -10.04
N GLY A 5 5.13 9.15 -9.29
CA GLY A 5 6.57 8.95 -9.08
C GLY A 5 6.94 8.19 -7.79
N VAL A 6 5.97 7.86 -6.93
CA VAL A 6 6.23 7.31 -5.59
C VAL A 6 5.68 5.91 -5.37
N ASN A 7 5.00 5.30 -6.34
CA ASN A 7 4.48 3.93 -6.22
C ASN A 7 5.58 2.91 -5.93
N SER A 8 6.78 3.08 -6.51
CA SER A 8 7.95 2.23 -6.20
C SER A 8 8.41 2.39 -4.75
N GLN A 9 8.33 3.61 -4.21
CA GLN A 9 8.65 3.88 -2.80
C GLN A 9 7.57 3.28 -1.89
N LEU A 10 6.29 3.42 -2.24
CA LEU A 10 5.19 2.81 -1.50
C LEU A 10 5.30 1.27 -1.47
N ALA A 11 5.63 0.66 -2.61
CA ALA A 11 5.90 -0.78 -2.67
C ALA A 11 7.08 -1.20 -1.77
N ALA A 12 8.16 -0.40 -1.76
CA ALA A 12 9.29 -0.64 -0.86
C ALA A 12 8.86 -0.53 0.61
N HIS A 13 8.03 0.46 0.96
CA HIS A 13 7.50 0.62 2.32
C HIS A 13 6.62 -0.56 2.75
N TYR A 14 5.73 -1.08 1.88
CA TYR A 14 4.97 -2.30 2.21
C TYR A 14 5.86 -3.50 2.48
N ASN A 15 6.89 -3.70 1.64
CA ASN A 15 7.85 -4.77 1.85
C ASN A 15 8.62 -4.62 3.17
N ILE A 16 9.05 -3.41 3.52
CA ILE A 16 9.73 -3.11 4.79
C ILE A 16 8.79 -3.36 5.98
N SER A 17 7.54 -2.91 5.90
CA SER A 17 6.53 -3.16 6.95
C SER A 17 6.32 -4.64 7.19
N MET A 18 6.14 -5.44 6.12
CA MET A 18 6.00 -6.89 6.25
C MET A 18 7.25 -7.58 6.79
N ASN A 19 8.44 -7.13 6.39
CA ASN A 19 9.70 -7.62 6.98
C ASN A 19 9.82 -7.29 8.48
N ASN A 20 9.08 -6.28 8.97
CA ASN A 20 9.00 -5.90 10.38
C ASN A 20 7.77 -6.49 11.09
N GLY A 21 7.09 -7.46 10.49
CA GLY A 21 6.01 -8.22 11.14
C GLY A 21 4.60 -7.66 10.92
N VAL A 22 4.43 -6.61 10.12
CA VAL A 22 3.09 -6.15 9.72
C VAL A 22 2.50 -7.16 8.73
N SER A 23 1.33 -7.68 9.04
CA SER A 23 0.63 -8.64 8.17
C SER A 23 0.00 -7.97 6.95
N ALA A 24 -0.32 -8.78 5.92
CA ALA A 24 -1.07 -8.30 4.76
C ALA A 24 -2.47 -7.81 5.14
N GLU A 25 -3.08 -8.39 6.17
CA GLU A 25 -4.39 -7.97 6.70
C GLU A 25 -4.29 -6.56 7.32
N GLU A 26 -3.29 -6.31 8.16
CA GLU A 26 -3.04 -4.97 8.73
C GLU A 26 -2.73 -3.92 7.66
N LEU A 27 -2.06 -4.30 6.57
CA LEU A 27 -1.84 -3.41 5.42
C LEU A 27 -3.15 -3.10 4.68
N ASN A 28 -4.08 -4.05 4.59
CA ASN A 28 -5.41 -3.79 4.02
C ASN A 28 -6.25 -2.89 4.97
N ASP A 29 -6.16 -3.07 6.27
CA ASP A 29 -6.79 -2.17 7.25
C ASP A 29 -6.23 -0.75 7.14
N PHE A 30 -4.92 -0.61 6.92
CA PHE A 30 -4.31 0.67 6.62
C PHE A 30 -4.92 1.35 5.38
N ILE A 31 -5.24 0.59 4.31
CA ILE A 31 -5.95 1.15 3.15
C ILE A 31 -7.35 1.67 3.54
N LEU A 32 -8.07 0.98 4.45
CA LEU A 32 -9.37 1.47 4.93
C LEU A 32 -9.24 2.81 5.64
N VAL A 33 -8.18 3.02 6.41
CA VAL A 33 -7.87 4.32 7.02
C VAL A 33 -7.56 5.37 5.94
N LEU A 34 -6.79 5.02 4.90
CA LEU A 34 -6.55 5.94 3.78
C LEU A 34 -7.84 6.36 3.07
N LYS A 35 -8.82 5.45 2.90
CA LYS A 35 -10.13 5.79 2.32
C LYS A 35 -10.92 6.80 3.16
N GLN A 36 -10.69 6.84 4.48
CA GLN A 36 -11.35 7.79 5.38
C GLN A 36 -10.65 9.14 5.43
N CYS A 37 -9.32 9.17 5.26
CA CYS A 37 -8.49 10.36 5.46
C CYS A 37 -8.06 11.03 4.15
N CYS A 38 -8.14 10.34 3.02
CA CYS A 38 -7.65 10.80 1.73
C CYS A 38 -8.71 10.61 0.64
N ASP A 39 -8.46 11.21 -0.51
CA ASP A 39 -9.30 11.01 -1.68
C ASP A 39 -9.31 9.54 -2.12
N GLU A 40 -10.45 9.09 -2.64
CA GLU A 40 -10.66 7.72 -3.11
C GLU A 40 -9.60 7.25 -4.12
N SER A 41 -9.11 8.17 -4.96
CA SER A 41 -8.06 7.89 -5.94
C SER A 41 -6.72 7.52 -5.30
N ILE A 42 -6.37 8.14 -4.16
CA ILE A 42 -5.14 7.84 -3.41
C ILE A 42 -5.24 6.45 -2.79
N ALA A 43 -6.36 6.16 -2.13
CA ALA A 43 -6.57 4.87 -1.50
C ALA A 43 -6.64 3.73 -2.53
N SER A 44 -7.27 3.98 -3.68
CA SER A 44 -7.34 3.00 -4.77
C SER A 44 -5.96 2.73 -5.37
N ASN A 45 -5.14 3.77 -5.58
CA ASN A 45 -3.77 3.59 -6.04
C ASN A 45 -2.92 2.80 -5.03
N ALA A 46 -3.04 3.12 -3.73
CA ALA A 46 -2.33 2.42 -2.67
C ALA A 46 -2.73 0.93 -2.60
N GLN A 47 -4.02 0.62 -2.75
CA GLN A 47 -4.50 -0.76 -2.87
C GLN A 47 -3.85 -1.48 -4.06
N SER A 48 -3.88 -0.88 -5.27
CA SER A 48 -3.29 -1.53 -6.45
C SER A 48 -1.79 -1.79 -6.30
N VAL A 49 -1.06 -0.92 -5.59
CA VAL A 49 0.36 -1.14 -5.27
C VAL A 49 0.52 -2.28 -4.26
N LEU A 50 -0.31 -2.34 -3.22
CA LEU A 50 -0.30 -3.43 -2.25
C LEU A 50 -0.57 -4.78 -2.94
N ASP A 51 -1.61 -4.86 -3.78
CA ASP A 51 -1.96 -6.06 -4.54
C ASP A 51 -0.78 -6.55 -5.38
N SER A 52 -0.12 -5.63 -6.11
CA SER A 52 1.06 -5.94 -6.92
C SER A 52 2.22 -6.51 -6.09
N VAL A 53 2.42 -6.01 -4.86
CA VAL A 53 3.47 -6.51 -3.95
C VAL A 53 3.13 -7.90 -3.43
N LEU A 54 1.87 -8.16 -3.09
CA LEU A 54 1.42 -9.46 -2.60
C LEU A 54 1.49 -10.52 -3.70
N ASP A 55 1.07 -10.18 -4.92
CA ASP A 55 1.17 -11.05 -6.09
C ASP A 55 2.62 -11.44 -6.40
N ALA A 56 3.57 -10.51 -6.26
CA ALA A 56 4.99 -10.77 -6.50
C ALA A 56 5.67 -11.65 -5.43
N LYS A 57 5.02 -11.90 -4.28
CA LYS A 57 5.53 -12.76 -3.20
C LYS A 57 4.99 -14.20 -3.27
N ASN A 58 3.95 -14.45 -4.07
CA ASN A 58 3.38 -15.76 -4.32
C ASN A 58 4.12 -16.50 -5.44
#